data_AF-N1WH71-F1
#
_entry.id   AF-N1WH71-F1
#
_cell.length_a   1.000
_cell.length_b   1.000
_cell.length_c   1.000
_cell.angle_alpha   90.00
_cell.angle_beta   90.00
_cell.angle_gamma   90.00
#
_symmetry.space_group_name_H-M   'P 1'
#
loop_
_entity.id
_entity.type
_entity.pdbx_description
1 polymer ?
#
loop_
_entity_poly.entity_id
_entity_poly.type
_entity_poly.pdbx_seq_one_letter_code
_entity_poly.pdbx_strand_id
1 'polypeptide(L)'
;MTNESSIKKLKEYLLKQNYPNSSLLEKVEISIEGKKIDFDLIIKDADSKTILAVFKIYEEAPKLHYPFEYLVDLFKYEENIPLIYAFIDDNSKLCFHQFEENYTSNFTLNRFPDFSQLWKLYRNSNYKRKSKRETTKLKKQFFTYSGILSSGIVSIISIVLVINLFINFTGSEQSQLNKYEYETLDKINDLNSSFEKIRTKIDLIESSQIQNNRKNENAKLIYKIETVKQKVNNLEVSLKKIEDAITTDPSKSLAIPILRKDMDYMEKLMMNELNRTNAEFGRFFDILKWLIGSIFTLAITILGYFLNSKTLKNRKDE
;
A
#
# COMPACT_ATOMS: atom_id res chain seq x y z
N MET A 1 33.44 -0.11 30.95
CA MET A 1 33.37 -1.60 30.88
C MET A 1 33.65 -1.92 29.42
N THR A 2 34.63 -2.76 29.03
CA THR A 2 34.97 -2.87 27.60
C THR A 2 33.73 -3.19 26.74
N ASN A 3 33.60 -2.54 25.57
CA ASN A 3 32.48 -2.72 24.63
C ASN A 3 32.20 -4.22 24.32
N GLU A 4 33.23 -5.07 24.39
CA GLU A 4 33.12 -6.52 24.20
C GLU A 4 32.25 -7.21 25.26
N SER A 5 32.28 -6.74 26.51
CA SER A 5 31.41 -7.24 27.57
C SER A 5 29.93 -6.98 27.25
N SER A 6 29.63 -5.80 26.69
CA SER A 6 28.29 -5.38 26.31
C SER A 6 27.77 -6.17 25.10
N ILE A 7 28.62 -6.40 24.09
CA ILE A 7 28.30 -7.24 22.93
C ILE A 7 27.96 -8.67 23.39
N LYS A 8 28.78 -9.25 24.29
CA LYS A 8 28.54 -10.60 24.81
C LYS A 8 27.21 -10.70 25.54
N LYS A 9 26.89 -9.74 26.41
CA LYS A 9 25.59 -9.68 27.11
C LYS A 9 24.41 -9.58 26.13
N LEU A 10 24.52 -8.73 25.10
CA LEU A 10 23.48 -8.61 24.07
C LEU A 10 23.28 -9.92 23.31
N LYS A 11 24.38 -10.59 22.92
CA LYS A 11 24.32 -11.88 22.24
C LYS A 11 23.68 -12.96 23.10
N GLU A 12 24.07 -13.07 24.36
CA GLU A 12 23.46 -14.01 25.31
C GLU A 12 21.96 -13.74 25.48
N TYR A 13 21.56 -12.47 25.53
CA TYR A 13 20.15 -12.08 25.57
C TYR A 13 19.39 -12.51 24.31
N LEU A 14 19.95 -12.29 23.12
CA LEU A 14 19.32 -12.69 21.85
C LEU A 14 19.22 -14.22 21.74
N LEU A 15 20.26 -14.96 22.13
CA LEU A 15 20.23 -16.42 22.16
C LEU A 15 19.12 -16.95 23.10
N LYS A 16 18.92 -16.32 24.27
CA LYS A 16 17.81 -16.64 25.18
C LYS A 16 16.43 -16.35 24.58
N GLN A 17 16.32 -15.44 23.62
CA GLN A 17 15.10 -15.16 22.87
C GLN A 17 14.93 -16.05 21.63
N ASN A 18 15.67 -17.16 21.54
CA ASN A 18 15.67 -18.12 20.43
C ASN A 18 16.15 -17.56 19.09
N TYR A 19 17.06 -16.57 19.10
CA TYR A 19 17.74 -16.16 17.88
C TYR A 19 18.77 -17.23 17.47
N PRO A 20 18.81 -17.69 16.20
CA PRO A 20 19.81 -18.66 15.75
C PRO A 20 21.22 -18.08 15.87
N ASN A 21 22.18 -18.85 16.39
CA ASN A 21 23.57 -18.37 16.48
C ASN A 21 24.17 -18.06 15.10
N SER A 22 23.74 -18.76 14.05
CA SER A 22 24.14 -18.49 12.65
C SER A 22 23.62 -17.16 12.10
N SER A 23 22.59 -16.58 12.71
CA SER A 23 21.99 -15.30 12.36
C SER A 23 22.71 -14.11 13.02
N LEU A 24 23.55 -14.35 14.04
CA LEU A 24 24.22 -13.30 14.79
C LEU A 24 25.66 -13.15 14.30
N LEU A 25 25.97 -12.01 13.67
CA LEU A 25 27.32 -11.67 13.23
C LEU A 25 27.87 -10.53 14.08
N GLU A 26 29.07 -10.70 14.62
CA GLU A 26 29.78 -9.70 15.42
C GLU A 26 30.77 -8.91 14.57
N LYS A 27 31.00 -7.64 14.91
CA LYS A 27 32.03 -6.76 14.33
C LYS A 27 32.03 -6.77 12.79
N VAL A 28 30.90 -6.39 12.20
CA VAL A 28 30.70 -6.41 10.75
C VAL A 28 30.89 -5.01 10.18
N GLU A 29 31.75 -4.89 9.17
CA GLU A 29 31.93 -3.68 8.38
C GLU A 29 31.01 -3.76 7.14
N ILE A 30 30.12 -2.78 6.98
CA ILE A 30 29.27 -2.64 5.78
C ILE A 30 29.74 -1.43 4.99
N SER A 31 29.95 -1.63 3.69
CA SER A 31 30.23 -0.54 2.75
C SER A 31 28.94 -0.06 2.11
N ILE A 32 28.55 1.19 2.39
CA ILE A 32 27.36 1.86 1.84
C ILE A 32 27.86 3.12 1.14
N GLU A 33 27.58 3.25 -0.17
CA GLU A 33 28.05 4.37 -1.00
C GLU A 33 29.58 4.63 -0.92
N GLY A 34 30.38 3.56 -0.82
CA GLY A 34 31.85 3.64 -0.73
C GLY A 34 32.38 4.09 0.63
N LYS A 35 31.50 4.31 1.62
CA LYS A 35 31.88 4.57 3.00
C LYS A 35 31.69 3.31 3.83
N LYS A 36 32.71 2.98 4.60
CA LYS A 36 32.72 1.81 5.45
C LYS A 36 32.21 2.15 6.85
N ILE A 37 31.28 1.35 7.35
CA ILE A 37 30.68 1.53 8.67
C ILE A 37 30.75 0.25 9.46
N ASP A 38 31.33 0.36 10.64
CA ASP A 38 31.43 -0.72 11.60
C ASP A 38 30.19 -0.79 12.49
N PHE A 39 29.60 -1.99 12.54
CA PHE A 39 28.54 -2.39 13.44
C PHE A 39 29.02 -3.45 14.41
N ASP A 40 28.61 -3.32 15.66
CA ASP A 40 29.02 -4.23 16.73
C ASP A 40 28.37 -5.60 16.58
N LEU A 41 27.08 -5.61 16.19
CA LEU A 41 26.31 -6.83 15.99
C LEU A 41 25.29 -6.64 14.86
N ILE A 42 25.14 -7.65 14.02
CA ILE A 42 24.13 -7.70 12.95
C ILE A 42 23.31 -8.97 13.10
N ILE A 43 22.00 -8.83 12.93
CA ILE A 43 21.07 -9.95 12.79
C ILE A 43 20.78 -10.13 11.30
N LYS A 44 21.19 -11.26 10.76
CA LYS A 44 20.87 -11.68 9.39
C LYS A 44 19.98 -12.90 9.39
N ASP A 45 19.17 -13.04 8.36
CA ASP A 45 18.53 -14.32 8.08
C ASP A 45 19.56 -15.32 7.53
N ALA A 46 19.53 -16.55 8.06
CA ALA A 46 20.50 -17.58 7.72
C ALA A 46 20.35 -18.04 6.26
N ASP A 47 19.10 -18.09 5.78
CA ASP A 47 18.76 -18.62 4.46
C ASP A 47 18.89 -17.54 3.37
N SER A 48 18.25 -16.39 3.57
CA SER A 48 18.23 -15.33 2.55
C SER A 48 19.46 -14.41 2.55
N LYS A 49 20.31 -14.48 3.59
CA LYS A 49 21.41 -13.53 3.85
C LYS A 49 20.96 -12.08 3.99
N THR A 50 19.65 -11.83 4.14
CA THR A 50 19.11 -10.47 4.31
C THR A 50 19.42 -9.97 5.71
N ILE A 51 19.78 -8.68 5.81
CA ILE A 51 20.02 -8.04 7.10
C ILE A 51 18.68 -7.63 7.69
N LEU A 52 18.37 -8.11 8.89
CA LEU A 52 17.12 -7.86 9.60
C LEU A 52 17.22 -6.75 10.61
N ALA A 53 18.37 -6.61 11.27
CA ALA A 53 18.64 -5.52 12.18
C ALA A 53 20.16 -5.33 12.31
N VAL A 54 20.58 -4.09 12.49
CA VAL A 54 21.97 -3.73 12.80
C VAL A 54 22.00 -3.05 14.16
N PHE A 55 23.04 -3.33 14.94
CA PHE A 55 23.24 -2.80 16.28
C PHE A 55 24.54 -2.05 16.38
N LYS A 56 24.45 -0.89 17.02
CA LYS A 56 25.58 -0.14 17.54
C LYS A 56 25.41 0.00 19.04
N ILE A 57 26.41 -0.45 19.79
CA ILE A 57 26.39 -0.55 21.24
C ILE A 57 27.17 0.60 21.84
N TYR A 58 26.53 1.29 22.77
CA TYR A 58 27.14 2.39 23.53
C TYR A 58 27.17 2.03 25.02
N GLU A 59 28.25 2.41 25.70
CA GLU A 59 28.41 2.23 27.15
C GLU A 59 27.47 3.15 27.94
N GLU A 60 27.19 4.34 27.43
CA GLU A 60 26.29 5.32 28.03
C GLU A 60 25.19 5.69 27.03
N ALA A 61 24.04 6.15 27.53
CA ALA A 61 22.97 6.68 26.70
C ALA A 61 23.54 7.83 25.84
N PRO A 62 23.62 7.68 24.51
CA PRO A 62 24.24 8.69 23.68
C PRO A 62 23.47 10.00 23.82
N LYS A 63 24.18 11.11 23.99
CA LYS A 63 23.60 12.45 23.78
C LYS A 63 23.24 12.52 22.29
N LEU A 64 22.00 12.15 22.00
CA LEU A 64 21.44 11.66 20.72
C LEU A 64 21.55 12.59 19.49
N HIS A 65 22.36 13.64 19.51
CA HIS A 65 22.22 14.74 18.57
C HIS A 65 23.16 14.76 17.35
N TYR A 66 24.25 13.97 17.28
CA TYR A 66 25.24 14.18 16.19
C TYR A 66 25.72 12.94 15.41
N PRO A 67 26.03 11.78 16.01
CA PRO A 67 26.48 10.62 15.24
C PRO A 67 25.38 9.95 14.38
N PHE A 68 24.11 10.30 14.62
CA PHE A 68 22.97 9.48 14.23
C PHE A 68 22.30 9.93 12.93
N GLU A 69 22.23 11.24 12.67
CA GLU A 69 21.69 11.77 11.41
C GLU A 69 22.45 11.20 10.21
N TYR A 70 23.76 11.02 10.37
CA TYR A 70 24.62 10.42 9.36
C TYR A 70 24.26 8.95 9.07
N LEU A 71 24.05 8.12 10.09
CA LEU A 71 23.67 6.72 9.90
C LEU A 71 22.26 6.62 9.30
N VAL A 72 21.36 7.45 9.77
CA VAL A 72 19.99 7.58 9.26
C VAL A 72 19.99 7.89 7.77
N ASP A 73 20.74 8.90 7.34
CA ASP A 73 20.79 9.30 5.94
C ASP A 73 21.34 8.19 5.07
N LEU A 74 22.35 7.48 5.55
CA LEU A 74 22.91 6.34 4.84
C LEU A 74 21.89 5.19 4.66
N PHE A 75 21.13 4.86 5.71
CA PHE A 75 20.10 3.81 5.67
C PHE A 75 18.81 4.24 4.96
N LYS A 76 18.59 5.53 4.72
CA LYS A 76 17.49 6.00 3.86
C LYS A 76 17.64 5.47 2.43
N TYR A 77 18.88 5.35 1.92
CA TYR A 77 19.13 5.08 0.51
C TYR A 77 19.21 3.61 0.14
N GLU A 78 19.90 2.77 0.92
CA GLU A 78 20.16 1.40 0.48
C GLU A 78 19.04 0.42 0.86
N GLU A 79 18.64 0.27 2.12
CA GLU A 79 17.64 -0.75 2.50
C GLU A 79 16.88 -0.33 3.77
N ASN A 80 15.58 -0.67 3.86
CA ASN A 80 14.71 -0.34 5.01
C ASN A 80 15.01 -1.25 6.22
N ILE A 81 16.29 -1.41 6.52
CA ILE A 81 16.79 -2.20 7.65
C ILE A 81 16.45 -1.42 8.90
N PRO A 82 15.68 -1.97 9.86
CA PRO A 82 15.44 -1.29 11.11
C PRO A 82 16.78 -1.10 11.83
N LEU A 83 17.15 0.16 11.98
CA LEU A 83 18.33 0.59 12.72
C LEU A 83 17.97 0.60 14.20
N ILE A 84 18.59 -0.29 14.96
CA ILE A 84 18.27 -0.52 16.38
C ILE A 84 19.53 -0.27 17.19
N TYR A 85 19.42 0.62 18.17
CA TYR A 85 20.49 0.89 19.10
C TYR A 85 20.22 0.15 20.38
N ALA A 86 21.27 -0.48 20.90
CA ALA A 86 21.25 -1.07 22.22
C ALA A 86 22.27 -0.32 23.06
N PHE A 87 21.88 0.15 24.23
CA PHE A 87 22.85 0.60 25.23
C PHE A 87 22.55 -0.09 26.55
N ILE A 88 23.55 -0.14 27.40
CA ILE A 88 23.40 -0.65 28.76
C ILE A 88 23.18 0.56 29.66
N ASP A 89 21.99 0.64 30.26
CA ASP A 89 21.67 1.65 31.26
C ASP A 89 22.51 1.43 32.53
N ASP A 90 22.60 2.45 33.40
CA ASP A 90 23.35 2.42 34.67
C ASP A 90 22.98 1.22 35.54
N ASN A 91 21.73 0.76 35.42
CA ASN A 91 21.20 -0.43 36.10
C ASN A 91 21.62 -1.77 35.45
N SER A 92 22.58 -1.77 34.54
CA SER A 92 22.97 -2.92 33.72
C SER A 92 21.82 -3.51 32.88
N LYS A 93 20.77 -2.73 32.62
CA LYS A 93 19.63 -3.15 31.78
C LYS A 93 19.91 -2.81 30.33
N LEU A 94 19.66 -3.75 29.42
CA LEU A 94 19.70 -3.51 27.99
C LEU A 94 18.48 -2.68 27.58
N CYS A 95 18.74 -1.47 27.11
CA CYS A 95 17.74 -0.57 26.55
C CYS A 95 17.86 -0.57 25.04
N PHE A 96 16.73 -0.74 24.35
CA PHE A 96 16.68 -0.77 22.90
C PHE A 96 15.95 0.48 22.39
N HIS A 97 16.54 1.16 21.42
CA HIS A 97 15.91 2.26 20.72
C HIS A 97 15.80 1.93 19.24
N GLN A 98 14.60 2.01 18.70
CA GLN A 98 14.35 1.84 17.28
C GLN A 98 13.96 3.19 16.68
N PHE A 99 14.45 3.44 15.47
CA PHE A 99 14.05 4.60 14.68
C PHE A 99 12.79 4.30 13.88
N GLU A 100 11.87 5.27 13.86
CA GLU A 100 10.70 5.22 13.00
C GLU A 100 11.11 5.38 11.52
N GLU A 101 10.22 5.02 10.57
CA GLU A 101 10.52 5.06 9.12
C GLU A 101 10.97 6.45 8.60
N ASN A 102 10.62 7.51 9.33
CA ASN A 102 11.02 8.88 9.00
C ASN A 102 12.29 9.34 9.74
N TYR A 103 12.80 8.50 10.66
CA TYR A 103 13.97 8.72 11.48
C TYR A 103 13.94 10.00 12.35
N THR A 104 12.76 10.59 12.51
CA THR A 104 12.52 11.82 13.29
C THR A 104 12.27 11.55 14.77
N SER A 105 11.98 10.30 15.12
CA SER A 105 11.55 9.87 16.44
C SER A 105 12.27 8.57 16.78
N ASN A 106 12.74 8.50 18.02
CA ASN A 106 13.21 7.27 18.65
C ASN A 106 12.15 6.82 19.65
N PHE A 107 11.91 5.52 19.74
CA PHE A 107 11.09 4.95 20.79
C PHE A 107 11.87 3.90 21.55
N THR A 108 11.73 3.93 22.87
CA THR A 108 12.30 2.93 23.76
C THR A 108 11.46 1.67 23.65
N LEU A 109 12.11 0.57 23.24
CA LEU A 109 11.53 -0.75 23.22
C LEU A 109 11.70 -1.39 24.60
N ASN A 110 10.59 -1.59 25.31
CA ASN A 110 10.58 -2.30 26.59
C ASN A 110 11.04 -3.77 26.46
N ARG A 111 10.86 -4.35 25.27
CA ARG A 111 11.31 -5.69 24.91
C ARG A 111 11.69 -5.72 23.45
N PHE A 112 12.85 -6.29 23.16
CA PHE A 112 13.27 -6.56 21.78
C PHE A 112 12.34 -7.60 21.14
N PRO A 113 11.86 -7.40 19.89
CA PRO A 113 11.00 -8.37 19.21
C PRO A 113 11.66 -9.75 19.14
N ASP A 114 10.85 -10.81 19.06
CA ASP A 114 11.36 -12.15 18.73
C ASP A 114 11.79 -12.23 17.25
N PHE A 115 12.55 -13.25 16.88
CA PHE A 115 13.08 -13.39 15.51
C PHE A 115 11.95 -13.42 14.46
N SER A 116 10.83 -14.08 14.74
CA SER A 116 9.67 -14.17 13.84
C SER A 116 8.97 -12.81 13.68
N GLN A 117 8.88 -12.02 14.75
CA GLN A 117 8.35 -10.66 14.73
C GLN A 117 9.25 -9.73 13.93
N LEU A 118 10.57 -9.80 14.15
CA LEU A 118 11.54 -9.02 13.38
C LEU A 118 11.43 -9.33 11.89
N TRP A 119 11.32 -10.62 11.53
CA TRP A 119 11.11 -11.06 10.15
C TRP A 119 9.79 -10.55 9.56
N LYS A 120 8.69 -10.60 10.33
CA LYS A 120 7.40 -10.04 9.90
C LYS A 120 7.47 -8.53 9.68
N LEU A 121 8.16 -7.80 10.56
CA LEU A 121 8.36 -6.36 10.41
C LEU A 121 9.14 -6.03 9.13
N TYR A 122 10.23 -6.76 8.88
CA TYR A 122 11.01 -6.65 7.65
C TYR A 122 10.18 -6.95 6.39
N ARG A 123 9.40 -8.04 6.39
CA ARG A 123 8.54 -8.40 5.25
C ARG A 123 7.46 -7.35 5.00
N ASN A 124 6.83 -6.84 6.06
CA ASN A 124 5.77 -5.84 5.96
C ASN A 124 6.28 -4.49 5.45
N SER A 125 7.47 -4.05 5.89
CA SER A 125 8.07 -2.79 5.43
C SER A 125 8.44 -2.87 3.94
N ASN A 126 8.96 -4.02 3.48
CA ASN A 126 9.27 -4.26 2.08
C ASN A 126 8.02 -4.37 1.19
N TYR A 127 6.94 -5.01 1.67
CA TYR A 127 5.68 -5.10 0.94
C TYR A 127 5.07 -3.72 0.66
N LYS A 128 5.02 -2.84 1.67
CA LYS A 128 4.52 -1.46 1.52
C LYS A 128 5.31 -0.67 0.47
N ARG A 129 6.64 -0.85 0.40
CA ARG A 129 7.48 -0.18 -0.60
C ARG A 129 7.24 -0.69 -2.02
N LYS A 130 7.05 -1.99 -2.22
CA LYS A 130 6.75 -2.52 -3.56
C LYS A 130 5.45 -1.91 -4.10
N SER A 131 4.42 -1.84 -3.25
CA SER A 131 3.16 -1.14 -3.58
C SER A 131 3.35 0.37 -3.82
N LYS A 132 4.15 1.07 -3.00
CA LYS A 132 4.41 2.51 -3.18
C LYS A 132 5.23 2.80 -4.45
N ARG A 133 6.21 1.96 -4.81
CA ARG A 133 6.99 2.08 -6.06
C ARG A 133 6.15 1.78 -7.30
N GLU A 134 5.22 0.83 -7.22
CA GLU A 134 4.29 0.55 -8.32
C GLU A 134 3.31 1.72 -8.52
N THR A 135 2.77 2.28 -7.44
CA THR A 135 1.89 3.46 -7.53
C THR A 135 2.61 4.73 -7.98
N THR A 136 3.88 4.96 -7.60
CA THR A 136 4.65 6.12 -8.09
C THR A 136 5.14 5.95 -9.51
N LYS A 137 5.48 4.72 -9.96
CA LYS A 137 5.76 4.46 -11.39
C LYS A 137 4.52 4.65 -12.24
N LEU A 138 3.35 4.15 -11.81
CA LEU A 138 2.08 4.41 -12.48
C LEU A 138 1.79 5.92 -12.50
N LYS A 139 1.92 6.63 -11.37
CA LYS A 139 1.74 8.10 -11.34
C LYS A 139 2.75 8.83 -12.22
N LYS A 140 4.02 8.42 -12.27
CA LYS A 140 5.04 9.04 -13.12
C LYS A 140 4.75 8.75 -14.60
N GLN A 141 4.26 7.57 -14.95
CA GLN A 141 3.75 7.30 -16.30
C GLN A 141 2.53 8.19 -16.59
N PHE A 142 1.52 8.25 -15.72
CA PHE A 142 0.37 9.13 -15.87
C PHE A 142 0.75 10.62 -15.99
N PHE A 143 1.75 11.11 -15.25
CA PHE A 143 2.22 12.50 -15.29
C PHE A 143 3.16 12.80 -16.47
N THR A 144 3.98 11.85 -16.91
CA THR A 144 4.79 12.01 -18.13
C THR A 144 3.90 11.93 -19.37
N TYR A 145 2.83 11.12 -19.31
CA TYR A 145 1.79 11.11 -20.32
C TYR A 145 0.87 12.32 -20.27
N SER A 146 0.70 13.03 -19.14
CA SER A 146 -0.09 14.28 -19.10
C SER A 146 0.70 15.53 -19.51
N GLY A 147 2.03 15.51 -19.40
CA GLY A 147 2.90 16.61 -19.83
C GLY A 147 3.15 16.69 -21.35
N ILE A 148 2.83 15.63 -22.10
CA ILE A 148 2.97 15.56 -23.57
C ILE A 148 1.58 15.66 -24.26
N LEU A 149 0.50 15.98 -23.52
CA LEU A 149 -0.84 16.18 -24.10
C LEU A 149 -1.12 17.64 -24.47
N SER A 150 -0.11 18.37 -24.95
CA SER A 150 -0.41 19.44 -25.90
C SER A 150 -0.51 18.81 -27.30
N SER A 151 -1.75 18.44 -27.62
CA SER A 151 -2.39 18.41 -28.95
C SER A 151 -2.28 17.20 -29.90
N GLY A 152 -1.43 16.19 -29.68
CA GLY A 152 -1.25 15.13 -30.71
C GLY A 152 -1.98 13.80 -30.49
N ILE A 153 -1.83 13.21 -29.31
CA ILE A 153 -2.01 11.75 -29.15
C ILE A 153 -3.29 11.38 -28.38
N VAL A 154 -3.88 12.30 -27.60
CA VAL A 154 -5.18 12.07 -26.92
C VAL A 154 -6.29 11.82 -27.94
N SER A 155 -6.24 12.50 -29.09
CA SER A 155 -7.21 12.28 -30.17
C SER A 155 -7.14 10.86 -30.70
N ILE A 156 -5.94 10.30 -30.91
CA ILE A 156 -5.80 8.99 -31.54
C ILE A 156 -6.31 7.86 -30.63
N ILE A 157 -5.98 7.89 -29.34
CA ILE A 157 -6.40 6.82 -28.40
C ILE A 157 -7.92 6.91 -28.12
N SER A 158 -8.47 8.12 -28.02
CA SER A 158 -9.92 8.30 -27.85
C SER A 158 -10.70 7.94 -29.12
N ILE A 159 -10.18 8.26 -30.32
CA ILE A 159 -10.78 7.88 -31.60
C ILE A 159 -10.79 6.36 -31.77
N VAL A 160 -9.71 5.64 -31.41
CA VAL A 160 -9.68 4.16 -31.52
C VAL A 160 -10.67 3.51 -30.57
N LEU A 161 -10.79 3.97 -29.32
CA LEU A 161 -11.76 3.43 -28.37
C LEU A 161 -13.21 3.75 -28.76
N VAL A 162 -13.46 4.94 -29.32
CA VAL A 162 -14.80 5.33 -29.80
C VAL A 162 -15.18 4.56 -31.06
N ILE A 163 -14.27 4.37 -32.02
CA ILE A 163 -14.52 3.56 -33.23
C ILE A 163 -14.83 2.11 -32.85
N ASN A 164 -14.09 1.53 -31.91
CA ASN A 164 -14.30 0.13 -31.51
C ASN A 164 -15.61 -0.06 -30.72
N LEU A 165 -16.07 0.95 -29.98
CA LEU A 165 -17.39 0.95 -29.36
C LEU A 165 -18.51 1.21 -30.37
N PHE A 166 -18.29 2.04 -31.39
CA PHE A 166 -19.28 2.37 -32.41
C PHE A 166 -19.53 1.21 -33.38
N ILE A 167 -18.46 0.52 -33.82
CA ILE A 167 -18.56 -0.68 -34.67
C ILE A 167 -19.30 -1.82 -33.96
N ASN A 168 -19.14 -1.96 -32.64
CA ASN A 168 -19.88 -2.93 -31.85
C ASN A 168 -21.33 -2.49 -31.54
N PHE A 169 -21.67 -1.22 -31.72
CA PHE A 169 -23.00 -0.68 -31.41
C PHE A 169 -23.92 -0.61 -32.65
N THR A 170 -23.38 -0.51 -33.87
CA THR A 170 -24.20 -0.45 -35.10
C THR A 170 -24.04 -1.70 -35.94
N GLY A 171 -24.87 -2.71 -35.68
CA GLY A 171 -25.02 -3.88 -36.54
C GLY A 171 -25.87 -3.60 -37.79
N SER A 172 -25.43 -4.17 -38.93
CA SER A 172 -26.04 -4.26 -40.28
C SER A 172 -26.17 -2.94 -41.07
N GLU A 173 -25.78 -2.79 -42.35
CA GLU A 173 -25.69 -3.74 -43.48
C GLU A 173 -24.77 -3.21 -44.63
N GLN A 174 -24.03 -4.14 -45.27
CA GLN A 174 -23.65 -4.34 -46.70
C GLN A 174 -23.25 -3.16 -47.63
N SER A 175 -22.33 -3.28 -48.59
CA SER A 175 -21.68 -4.41 -49.27
C SER A 175 -20.42 -3.89 -49.99
N GLN A 176 -19.43 -4.77 -50.21
CA GLN A 176 -18.25 -4.68 -51.12
C GLN A 176 -16.93 -5.23 -50.51
N LEU A 177 -16.94 -5.77 -49.28
CA LEU A 177 -15.74 -6.33 -48.61
C LEU A 177 -15.62 -7.87 -48.67
N ASN A 178 -16.42 -8.55 -49.50
CA ASN A 178 -16.61 -10.00 -49.48
C ASN A 178 -15.37 -10.87 -49.81
N LYS A 179 -14.19 -10.32 -50.15
CA LYS A 179 -13.01 -11.13 -50.45
C LYS A 179 -11.98 -11.18 -49.32
N TYR A 180 -11.87 -10.12 -48.52
CA TYR A 180 -11.07 -10.14 -47.28
C TYR A 180 -11.86 -10.73 -46.10
N GLU A 181 -13.19 -10.73 -46.21
CA GLU A 181 -14.12 -11.21 -45.18
C GLU A 181 -13.95 -12.71 -44.88
N TYR A 182 -13.72 -13.56 -45.89
CA TYR A 182 -13.57 -15.01 -45.67
C TYR A 182 -12.27 -15.39 -44.95
N GLU A 183 -11.14 -14.73 -45.25
CA GLU A 183 -9.88 -15.01 -44.55
C GLU A 183 -9.90 -14.47 -43.12
N THR A 184 -10.60 -13.34 -42.88
CA THR A 184 -10.85 -12.86 -41.53
C THR A 184 -11.86 -13.72 -40.79
N LEU A 185 -12.88 -14.27 -41.45
CA LEU A 185 -13.89 -15.14 -40.84
C LEU A 185 -13.30 -16.46 -40.34
N ASP A 186 -12.38 -17.06 -41.08
CA ASP A 186 -11.69 -18.28 -40.61
C ASP A 186 -10.79 -17.98 -39.41
N LYS A 187 -10.06 -16.85 -39.44
CA LYS A 187 -9.27 -16.39 -38.29
C LYS A 187 -10.15 -16.01 -37.10
N ILE A 188 -11.32 -15.43 -37.32
CA ILE A 188 -12.31 -15.08 -36.28
C ILE A 188 -12.97 -16.34 -35.70
N ASN A 189 -13.27 -17.34 -36.52
CA ASN A 189 -13.82 -18.61 -36.07
C ASN A 189 -12.80 -19.39 -35.23
N ASP A 190 -11.53 -19.36 -35.63
CA ASP A 190 -10.44 -19.97 -34.84
C ASP A 190 -10.19 -19.20 -33.52
N LEU A 191 -10.28 -17.86 -33.56
CA LEU A 191 -10.25 -17.01 -32.38
C LEU A 191 -11.42 -17.30 -31.44
N ASN A 192 -12.64 -17.43 -31.98
CA ASN A 192 -13.85 -17.71 -31.22
C ASN A 192 -13.79 -19.11 -30.58
N SER A 193 -13.22 -20.09 -31.28
CA SER A 193 -12.97 -21.42 -30.71
C SER A 193 -11.98 -21.35 -29.54
N SER A 194 -10.97 -20.49 -29.65
CA SER A 194 -9.99 -20.24 -28.59
C SER A 194 -10.60 -19.46 -27.42
N PHE A 195 -11.48 -18.50 -27.70
CA PHE A 195 -12.25 -17.76 -26.70
C PHE A 195 -13.22 -18.65 -25.94
N GLU A 196 -13.93 -19.56 -26.61
CA GLU A 196 -14.81 -20.53 -25.93
C GLU A 196 -14.00 -21.53 -25.09
N LYS A 197 -12.81 -21.95 -25.53
CA LYS A 197 -11.88 -22.74 -24.71
C LYS A 197 -11.35 -21.98 -23.50
N ILE A 198 -11.16 -20.67 -23.61
CA ILE A 198 -10.73 -19.81 -22.49
C ILE A 198 -11.91 -19.57 -21.55
N ARG A 199 -13.10 -19.31 -22.07
CA ARG A 199 -14.33 -19.08 -21.31
C ARG A 199 -14.72 -20.30 -20.50
N THR A 200 -14.68 -21.49 -21.08
CA THR A 200 -14.90 -22.75 -20.36
C THR A 200 -13.84 -23.00 -19.28
N LYS A 201 -12.58 -22.63 -19.50
CA LYS A 201 -11.54 -22.66 -18.45
C LYS A 201 -11.78 -21.63 -17.35
N ILE A 202 -12.26 -20.43 -17.70
CA ILE A 202 -12.64 -19.39 -16.73
C ILE A 202 -13.84 -19.85 -15.92
N ASP A 203 -14.88 -20.43 -16.53
CA ASP A 203 -16.06 -20.94 -15.83
C ASP A 203 -15.71 -22.13 -14.92
N LEU A 204 -14.74 -22.97 -15.32
CA LEU A 204 -14.18 -24.04 -14.47
C LEU A 204 -13.37 -23.48 -13.30
N ILE A 205 -12.55 -22.44 -13.54
CA ILE A 205 -11.80 -21.76 -12.48
C ILE A 205 -12.77 -21.03 -11.54
N GLU A 206 -13.77 -20.35 -12.06
CA GLU A 206 -14.75 -19.57 -11.33
C GLU A 206 -15.67 -20.49 -10.51
N SER A 207 -16.11 -21.63 -11.05
CA SER A 207 -16.85 -22.64 -10.27
C SER A 207 -15.99 -23.29 -9.18
N SER A 208 -14.70 -23.56 -9.44
CA SER A 208 -13.75 -24.06 -8.43
C SER A 208 -13.37 -23.01 -7.37
N GLN A 209 -13.41 -21.72 -7.72
CA GLN A 209 -13.16 -20.59 -6.82
C GLN A 209 -14.42 -20.21 -6.03
N ILE A 210 -15.62 -20.28 -6.61
CA ILE A 210 -16.89 -20.01 -5.95
C ILE A 210 -17.17 -21.06 -4.86
N GLN A 211 -16.83 -22.33 -5.08
CA GLN A 211 -16.93 -23.38 -4.05
C GLN A 211 -15.93 -23.17 -2.90
N ASN A 212 -14.75 -22.60 -3.17
CA ASN A 212 -13.74 -22.31 -2.15
C ASN A 212 -13.92 -20.95 -1.43
N ASN A 213 -14.44 -19.92 -2.11
CA ASN A 213 -14.56 -18.55 -1.59
C ASN A 213 -15.87 -18.30 -0.83
N ARG A 214 -17.00 -18.94 -1.20
CA ARG A 214 -18.27 -18.77 -0.46
C ARG A 214 -18.21 -19.30 0.98
N LYS A 215 -17.30 -20.23 1.28
CA LYS A 215 -17.08 -20.74 2.65
C LYS A 215 -16.13 -19.87 3.47
N ASN A 216 -15.34 -19.00 2.83
CA ASN A 216 -14.24 -18.28 3.47
C ASN A 216 -14.51 -16.77 3.65
N GLU A 217 -15.21 -16.10 2.74
CA GLU A 217 -15.49 -14.66 2.88
C GLU A 217 -16.58 -14.35 3.91
N ASN A 218 -17.63 -15.15 3.98
CA ASN A 218 -18.64 -15.03 5.04
C ASN A 218 -18.06 -15.37 6.42
N ALA A 219 -17.18 -16.38 6.51
CA ALA A 219 -16.50 -16.72 7.76
C ALA A 219 -15.52 -15.61 8.20
N LYS A 220 -14.86 -14.93 7.25
CA LYS A 220 -13.94 -13.83 7.54
C LYS A 220 -14.66 -12.52 7.89
N LEU A 221 -15.84 -12.27 7.30
CA LEU A 221 -16.71 -11.17 7.69
C LEU A 221 -17.35 -11.42 9.06
N ILE A 222 -17.87 -12.64 9.31
CA ILE A 222 -18.40 -13.04 10.61
C ILE A 222 -17.30 -12.96 11.67
N TYR A 223 -16.10 -13.47 11.41
CA TYR A 223 -14.96 -13.34 12.33
C TYR A 223 -14.59 -11.89 12.59
N LYS A 224 -14.54 -11.02 11.57
CA LYS A 224 -14.29 -9.58 11.77
C LYS A 224 -15.38 -8.90 12.59
N ILE A 225 -16.65 -9.23 12.35
CA ILE A 225 -17.79 -8.70 13.09
C ILE A 225 -17.75 -9.20 14.55
N GLU A 226 -17.45 -10.48 14.78
CA GLU A 226 -17.27 -11.08 16.11
C GLU A 226 -16.11 -10.41 16.87
N THR A 227 -15.00 -10.17 16.18
CA THR A 227 -13.81 -9.51 16.76
C THR A 227 -14.09 -8.05 17.11
N VAL A 228 -14.87 -7.35 16.27
CA VAL A 228 -15.32 -5.97 16.54
C VAL A 228 -16.29 -5.97 17.71
N LYS A 229 -17.25 -6.90 17.77
CA LYS A 229 -18.20 -7.03 18.87
C LYS A 229 -17.50 -7.35 20.21
N GLN A 230 -16.49 -8.22 20.19
CA GLN A 230 -15.65 -8.48 21.37
C GLN A 230 -14.86 -7.24 21.81
N LYS A 231 -14.33 -6.45 20.87
CA LYS A 231 -13.65 -5.18 21.20
C LYS A 231 -14.61 -4.15 21.80
N VAL A 232 -15.83 -4.05 21.28
CA VAL A 232 -16.88 -3.18 21.83
C VAL A 232 -17.30 -3.63 23.23
N ASN A 233 -17.52 -4.92 23.45
CA ASN A 233 -17.82 -5.45 24.79
C ASN A 233 -16.67 -5.22 25.79
N ASN A 234 -15.41 -5.38 25.35
CA ASN A 234 -14.25 -5.09 26.21
C ASN A 234 -14.12 -3.60 26.54
N LEU A 235 -14.50 -2.72 25.61
CA LEU A 235 -14.59 -1.27 25.85
C LEU A 235 -15.69 -0.95 26.87
N GLU A 236 -16.86 -1.57 26.74
CA GLU A 236 -17.97 -1.39 27.67
C GLU A 236 -17.64 -1.88 29.09
N VAL A 237 -16.96 -3.03 29.20
CA VAL A 237 -16.43 -3.54 30.48
C VAL A 237 -15.34 -2.62 31.05
N SER A 238 -14.50 -2.03 30.20
CA SER A 238 -13.48 -1.08 30.66
C SER A 238 -14.09 0.24 31.11
N LEU A 239 -15.11 0.74 30.41
CA LEU A 239 -15.89 1.90 30.80
C LEU A 239 -16.60 1.67 32.14
N LYS A 240 -17.22 0.50 32.33
CA LYS A 240 -17.87 0.14 33.59
C LYS A 240 -16.88 0.03 34.76
N LYS A 241 -15.70 -0.54 34.52
CA LYS A 241 -14.61 -0.56 35.54
C LYS A 241 -14.08 0.83 35.86
N ILE A 242 -14.06 1.73 34.88
CA ILE A 242 -13.68 3.13 35.08
C ILE A 242 -14.77 3.87 35.85
N GLU A 243 -16.05 3.62 35.56
CA GLU A 243 -17.21 4.16 36.27
C GLU A 243 -17.26 3.71 37.74
N ASP A 244 -17.02 2.41 37.99
CA ASP A 244 -16.88 1.83 39.34
C ASP A 244 -15.64 2.37 40.08
N ALA A 245 -14.55 2.68 39.36
CA ALA A 245 -13.34 3.28 39.92
C ALA A 245 -13.43 4.82 40.09
N ILE A 246 -14.44 5.47 39.50
CA ILE A 246 -14.73 6.90 39.62
C ILE A 246 -15.67 7.13 40.81
N THR A 247 -16.61 6.21 41.08
CA THR A 247 -17.52 6.29 42.24
C THR A 247 -16.79 6.18 43.58
N THR A 248 -15.57 5.65 43.58
CA THR A 248 -14.75 5.43 44.77
C THR A 248 -13.71 6.54 45.06
N ASP A 249 -13.42 7.44 44.11
CA ASP A 249 -12.38 8.47 44.28
C ASP A 249 -12.69 9.78 43.49
N PRO A 250 -13.13 10.87 44.15
CA PRO A 250 -13.56 12.11 43.50
C PRO A 250 -12.43 12.85 42.75
N SER A 251 -11.16 12.51 43.02
CA SER A 251 -9.97 13.01 42.34
C SER A 251 -9.98 12.74 40.82
N LYS A 252 -10.64 11.67 40.38
CA LYS A 252 -10.74 11.24 38.97
C LYS A 252 -11.87 11.91 38.19
N SER A 253 -12.74 12.70 38.85
CA SER A 253 -13.79 13.50 38.21
C SER A 253 -13.22 14.50 37.19
N LEU A 254 -11.98 14.96 37.38
CA LEU A 254 -11.25 15.84 36.46
C LEU A 254 -10.82 15.17 35.14
N ALA A 255 -10.72 13.84 35.09
CA ALA A 255 -10.36 13.12 33.87
C ALA A 255 -11.52 13.02 32.87
N ILE A 256 -12.77 13.11 33.35
CA ILE A 256 -13.97 12.95 32.53
C ILE A 256 -14.14 14.13 31.53
N PRO A 257 -13.96 15.41 31.92
CA PRO A 257 -13.96 16.51 30.97
C PRO A 257 -12.88 16.40 29.89
N ILE A 258 -11.70 15.85 30.22
CA ILE A 258 -10.61 15.65 29.27
C ILE A 258 -10.97 14.55 28.26
N LEU A 259 -11.47 13.41 28.73
CA LEU A 259 -11.96 12.34 27.87
C LEU A 259 -13.11 12.81 26.97
N ARG A 260 -14.03 13.61 27.50
CA ARG A 260 -15.12 14.19 26.72
C ARG A 260 -14.59 15.15 25.64
N LYS A 261 -13.58 15.96 25.96
CA LYS A 261 -12.89 16.82 25.00
C LYS A 261 -12.18 16.01 23.90
N ASP A 262 -11.56 14.89 24.25
CA ASP A 262 -10.89 14.02 23.28
C ASP A 262 -11.90 13.30 22.37
N MET A 263 -13.06 12.90 22.92
CA MET A 263 -14.18 12.35 22.15
C MET A 263 -14.75 13.40 21.18
N ASP A 264 -15.02 14.62 21.65
CA ASP A 264 -15.51 15.72 20.80
C ASP A 264 -14.48 16.07 19.71
N TYR A 265 -13.18 15.96 20.01
CA TYR A 265 -12.10 16.17 19.04
C TYR A 265 -12.06 15.06 17.97
N MET A 266 -12.18 13.80 18.39
CA MET A 266 -12.27 12.66 17.47
C MET A 266 -13.51 12.74 16.57
N GLU A 267 -14.66 13.10 17.13
CA GLU A 267 -15.90 13.29 16.36
C GLU A 267 -15.73 14.39 15.30
N LYS A 268 -15.15 15.54 15.68
CA LYS A 268 -14.83 16.63 14.74
C LYS A 268 -13.86 16.19 13.65
N LEU A 269 -12.86 15.39 13.97
CA LEU A 269 -11.93 14.82 12.98
C LEU A 269 -12.66 13.90 12.00
N MET A 270 -13.50 12.99 12.49
CA MET A 270 -14.29 12.08 11.65
C MET A 270 -15.26 12.85 10.75
N MET A 271 -15.93 13.86 11.27
CA MET A 271 -16.83 14.71 10.48
C MET A 271 -16.07 15.52 9.42
N ASN A 272 -14.89 16.03 9.75
CA ASN A 272 -14.04 16.71 8.77
C ASN A 272 -13.55 15.77 7.68
N GLU A 273 -13.22 14.52 8.03
CA GLU A 273 -12.81 13.50 7.07
C GLU A 273 -13.98 13.10 6.15
N LEU A 274 -15.17 12.88 6.69
CA LEU A 274 -16.39 12.65 5.90
C LEU A 274 -16.70 13.82 4.96
N ASN A 275 -16.59 15.06 5.43
CA ASN A 275 -16.78 16.25 4.61
C ASN A 275 -15.74 16.34 3.49
N ARG A 276 -14.48 15.96 3.78
CA ARG A 276 -13.42 15.90 2.77
C ARG A 276 -13.69 14.83 1.73
N THR A 277 -14.12 13.63 2.13
CA THR A 277 -14.52 12.57 1.20
C THR A 277 -15.71 13.01 0.34
N ASN A 278 -16.71 13.66 0.92
CA ASN A 278 -17.84 14.22 0.19
C ASN A 278 -17.41 15.29 -0.83
N ALA A 279 -16.46 16.16 -0.47
CA ALA A 279 -15.89 17.13 -1.40
C ALA A 279 -15.10 16.46 -2.55
N GLU A 280 -14.40 15.36 -2.28
CA GLU A 280 -13.74 14.56 -3.31
C GLU A 280 -14.75 13.87 -4.24
N PHE A 281 -15.85 13.34 -3.71
CA PHE A 281 -16.96 12.83 -4.52
C PHE A 281 -17.56 13.93 -5.41
N GLY A 282 -17.76 15.14 -4.88
CA GLY A 282 -18.24 16.29 -5.66
C GLY A 282 -17.35 16.57 -6.88
N ARG A 283 -16.03 16.58 -6.69
CA ARG A 283 -15.06 16.75 -7.80
C ARG A 283 -15.13 15.60 -8.80
N PHE A 284 -15.30 14.37 -8.34
CA PHE A 284 -15.47 13.22 -9.22
C PHE A 284 -16.76 13.34 -10.07
N PHE A 285 -17.86 13.79 -9.48
CA PHE A 285 -19.10 14.07 -10.21
C PHE A 285 -18.93 15.18 -11.25
N ASP A 286 -18.16 16.23 -10.96
CA ASP A 286 -17.88 17.28 -11.94
C ASP A 286 -17.06 16.77 -13.12
N ILE A 287 -16.10 15.87 -12.88
CA ILE A 287 -15.37 15.17 -13.96
C ILE A 287 -16.34 14.32 -14.80
N LEU A 288 -17.26 13.58 -14.16
CA LEU A 288 -18.26 12.79 -14.86
C LEU A 288 -19.19 13.67 -15.73
N LYS A 289 -19.63 14.83 -15.24
CA LYS A 289 -20.42 15.78 -16.04
C LYS A 289 -19.66 16.23 -17.28
N TRP A 290 -18.38 16.59 -17.14
CA TRP A 290 -17.53 16.97 -18.27
C TRP A 290 -17.37 15.84 -19.28
N LEU A 291 -17.20 14.60 -18.80
CA LEU A 291 -17.08 13.42 -19.64
C LEU A 291 -18.36 13.17 -20.44
N ILE A 292 -19.52 13.24 -19.80
CA ILE A 292 -20.83 13.10 -20.46
C ILE A 292 -21.01 14.20 -21.52
N GLY A 293 -20.64 15.44 -21.20
CA GLY A 293 -20.64 16.54 -22.17
C GLY A 293 -19.75 16.26 -23.39
N SER A 294 -18.56 15.69 -23.17
CA SER A 294 -17.65 15.33 -24.26
C SER A 294 -18.18 14.19 -25.14
N ILE A 295 -18.86 13.21 -24.56
CA ILE A 295 -19.50 12.14 -25.35
C ILE A 295 -20.63 12.72 -26.18
N PHE A 296 -21.41 13.64 -25.61
CA PHE A 296 -22.53 14.27 -26.29
C PHE A 296 -22.08 15.13 -27.49
N THR A 297 -21.03 15.95 -27.34
CA THR A 297 -20.48 16.74 -28.45
C THR A 297 -19.93 15.86 -29.57
N LEU A 298 -19.27 14.75 -29.20
CA LEU A 298 -18.76 13.78 -30.16
C LEU A 298 -19.91 13.11 -30.93
N ALA A 299 -20.99 12.72 -30.25
CA ALA A 299 -22.19 12.16 -30.90
C ALA A 299 -22.80 13.15 -31.91
N ILE A 300 -22.95 14.42 -31.54
CA ILE A 300 -23.45 15.47 -32.45
C ILE A 300 -22.53 15.63 -33.66
N THR A 301 -21.22 15.57 -33.46
CA THR A 301 -20.23 15.72 -34.55
C THR A 301 -20.36 14.57 -35.56
N ILE A 302 -20.53 13.34 -35.07
CA ILE A 302 -20.76 12.17 -35.93
C ILE A 302 -22.09 12.29 -36.69
N LEU A 303 -23.16 12.71 -36.02
CA LEU A 303 -24.47 12.94 -36.65
C LEU A 303 -24.41 14.03 -37.73
N GLY A 304 -23.73 15.14 -37.45
CA GLY A 304 -23.55 16.23 -38.41
C GLY A 304 -22.75 15.80 -39.64
N TYR A 305 -21.70 14.99 -39.44
CA TYR A 305 -20.93 14.42 -40.54
C TYR A 305 -21.79 13.50 -41.41
N PHE A 306 -22.61 12.64 -40.80
CA PHE A 306 -23.48 11.71 -41.52
C PHE A 306 -24.55 12.44 -42.36
N LEU A 307 -25.20 13.47 -41.80
CA LEU A 307 -26.19 14.27 -42.52
C LEU A 307 -25.59 15.00 -43.71
N ASN A 308 -24.41 15.61 -43.55
CA ASN A 308 -23.74 16.34 -44.64
C ASN A 308 -23.24 15.38 -45.75
N SER A 309 -22.86 14.15 -45.40
CA SER A 309 -22.45 13.15 -46.38
C SER A 309 -23.58 12.75 -47.34
N LYS A 310 -24.83 12.70 -46.87
CA LYS A 310 -26.00 12.32 -47.68
C LYS A 310 -26.48 13.43 -48.61
N THR A 311 -26.43 14.69 -48.16
CA THR A 311 -26.81 15.85 -48.99
C THR A 311 -25.82 16.08 -50.14
N LEU A 312 -24.53 15.80 -49.94
CA LEU A 312 -23.52 15.84 -51.00
C LEU A 312 -23.70 14.73 -52.05
N LYS A 313 -24.29 13.59 -51.68
CA LYS A 313 -24.58 12.51 -52.61
C LYS A 313 -25.77 12.83 -53.51
N ASN A 314 -26.86 13.37 -52.96
CA ASN A 314 -28.03 13.78 -53.76
C ASN A 314 -27.73 14.93 -54.74
N ARG A 315 -26.75 15.80 -54.46
CA ARG A 315 -26.34 16.87 -55.40
C ARG A 315 -25.50 16.40 -56.60
N LYS A 316 -25.01 15.16 -56.59
CA LYS A 316 -24.25 14.60 -57.73
C LYS A 316 -25.14 13.83 -58.71
N ASP A 317 -26.39 13.57 -58.34
CA ASP A 317 -27.35 12.79 -59.11
C ASP A 317 -28.45 13.67 -59.77
N GLU A 318 -28.32 15.00 -59.72
CA GLU A 318 -29.07 16.00 -60.51
C GLU A 318 -28.18 16.66 -61.58
#